data_AF-A0A949LPB7-F1
#
_entry.id   AF-A0A949LPB7-F1
#
_cell.length_a   1.000
_cell.length_b   1.000
_cell.length_c   1.000
_cell.angle_alpha   90.00
_cell.angle_beta   90.00
_cell.angle_gamma   90.00
#
_symmetry.space_group_name_H-M   'P 1'
#
loop_
_entity.id
_entity.type
_entity.pdbx_description
1 polymer ?
#
loop_
_entity_poly.entity_id
_entity_poly.type
_entity_poly.pdbx_seq_one_letter_code
_entity_poly.pdbx_strand_id
1 'polypeptide(L)'
;KPDGETLTWKQIGILATLEDRQLPFFVEWVENHHPSADGKATSKISRLEIAGEPKTVREYLGVEYKDALGDDVEIRWLTPIEADGDTGIIAVQFETPNGTILVD
;
A
#
# COMPACT_ATOMS: atom_id res chain seq x y z
N LYS A 1 4.70 22.13 7.69
CA LYS A 1 4.42 22.48 6.27
C LYS A 1 2.93 22.74 6.10
N PRO A 2 2.51 23.65 5.19
CA PRO A 2 3.11 23.94 3.88
C PRO A 2 4.12 25.11 3.93
N ASP A 3 5.38 24.85 3.59
CA ASP A 3 6.46 25.85 3.48
C ASP A 3 6.79 26.24 2.03
N GLY A 4 6.11 25.63 1.05
CA GLY A 4 6.25 25.96 -0.37
C GLY A 4 7.30 25.15 -1.12
N GLU A 5 7.89 24.12 -0.51
CA GLU A 5 8.83 23.23 -1.19
C GLU A 5 8.16 22.42 -2.31
N THR A 6 8.88 22.23 -3.42
CA THR A 6 8.44 21.37 -4.53
C THR A 6 8.92 19.95 -4.29
N LEU A 7 7.99 18.99 -4.27
CA LEU A 7 8.33 17.58 -4.18
C LEU A 7 8.40 16.97 -5.58
N THR A 8 9.45 16.18 -5.84
CA THR A 8 9.65 15.49 -7.11
C THR A 8 9.88 14.00 -6.92
N TRP A 9 9.31 13.18 -7.80
CA TRP A 9 9.42 11.72 -7.77
C TRP A 9 9.40 11.12 -9.18
N LYS A 10 9.90 9.89 -9.30
CA LYS A 10 9.71 9.02 -10.45
C LYS A 10 8.65 7.98 -10.12
N GLN A 11 7.95 7.49 -11.15
CA GLN A 11 6.85 6.56 -10.97
C GLN A 11 6.78 5.54 -12.10
N ILE A 12 6.52 4.29 -11.76
CA ILE A 12 6.36 3.17 -12.71
C ILE A 12 5.24 2.24 -12.24
N GLY A 13 4.59 1.53 -13.18
CA GLY A 13 3.60 0.49 -12.86
C GLY A 13 2.12 0.89 -12.94
N ILE A 14 1.79 2.18 -13.10
CA ILE A 14 0.39 2.65 -13.12
C ILE A 14 -0.48 1.96 -14.17
N LEU A 15 0.05 1.75 -15.39
CA LEU A 15 -0.74 1.10 -16.44
C LEU A 15 -1.09 -0.34 -16.04
N ALA A 16 -0.17 -1.07 -15.40
CA ALA A 16 -0.44 -2.40 -14.89
C ALA A 16 -1.49 -2.36 -13.76
N THR A 17 -1.41 -1.40 -12.83
CA THR A 17 -2.42 -1.21 -11.78
C THR A 17 -3.81 -0.85 -12.34
N LEU A 18 -3.87 -0.10 -13.46
CA LEU A 18 -5.13 0.21 -14.14
C LEU A 18 -5.75 -1.01 -14.81
N GLU A 19 -4.92 -1.87 -15.41
CA GLU A 19 -5.35 -3.13 -16.02
C GLU A 19 -5.76 -4.17 -14.95
N ASP A 20 -5.02 -4.22 -13.85
CA ASP A 20 -5.28 -5.12 -12.74
C ASP A 20 -5.00 -4.43 -11.39
N ARG A 21 -6.09 -4.13 -10.67
CA ARG A 21 -6.08 -3.32 -9.44
C ARG A 21 -5.32 -3.96 -8.28
N GLN A 22 -5.03 -5.26 -8.35
CA GLN A 22 -4.20 -5.92 -7.33
C GLN A 22 -2.71 -5.62 -7.48
N LEU A 23 -2.28 -5.13 -8.65
CA LEU A 23 -0.87 -4.89 -8.95
C LEU A 23 -0.41 -3.53 -8.37
N PRO A 24 0.64 -3.50 -7.55
CA PRO A 24 1.16 -2.26 -7.03
C PRO A 24 1.89 -1.46 -8.13
N PHE A 25 2.01 -0.16 -7.92
CA PHE A 25 2.94 0.69 -8.64
C PHE A 25 3.99 1.22 -7.67
N PHE A 26 5.08 1.77 -8.21
CA PHE A 26 6.23 2.20 -7.41
C PHE A 26 6.49 3.68 -7.58
N VAL A 27 6.94 4.30 -6.49
CA VAL A 27 7.34 5.70 -6.41
C VAL A 27 8.74 5.77 -5.84
N GLU A 28 9.63 6.51 -6.51
CA GLU A 28 10.97 6.85 -6.03
C GLU A 28 11.04 8.37 -5.86
N TRP A 29 11.17 8.86 -4.63
CA TRP A 29 11.39 10.29 -4.37
C TRP A 29 12.80 10.69 -4.84
N VAL A 30 12.89 11.77 -5.61
CA VAL A 30 14.17 12.23 -6.22
C VAL A 30 15.03 12.95 -5.19
N GLU A 31 14.41 13.73 -4.32
CA GLU A 31 15.09 14.42 -3.23
C GLU A 31 14.99 13.61 -1.93
N ASN A 32 15.97 13.77 -1.03
CA ASN A 32 15.96 13.14 0.29
C ASN A 32 14.87 13.70 1.23
N HIS A 33 14.03 14.63 0.76
CA HIS A 33 12.92 15.20 1.50
C HIS A 33 11.65 14.35 1.33
N HIS A 34 11.67 13.14 1.90
CA HIS A 34 10.49 12.28 1.94
C HIS A 34 9.41 12.89 2.86
N PRO A 35 8.14 13.05 2.44
CA PRO A 35 7.10 13.70 3.24
C PRO A 35 6.82 13.04 4.61
N SER A 36 7.09 11.74 4.75
CA SER A 36 6.97 11.05 6.04
C SER A 36 7.93 11.57 7.12
N ALA A 37 8.97 12.33 6.76
CA ALA A 37 9.89 12.95 7.71
C ALA A 37 9.33 14.23 8.36
N ASP A 38 8.24 14.79 7.81
CA ASP A 38 7.70 16.10 8.24
C ASP A 38 6.94 16.04 9.58
N GLY A 39 6.86 14.88 10.22
CA GLY A 39 6.16 14.69 11.50
C GLY A 39 6.51 13.40 12.21
N LYS A 40 5.99 13.24 13.43
CA LYS A 40 6.09 11.99 14.19
C LYS A 40 4.82 11.16 13.97
N ALA A 41 4.97 9.98 13.39
CA ALA A 41 3.86 9.04 13.26
C ALA A 41 3.30 8.68 14.66
N THR A 42 1.97 8.79 14.80
CA THR A 42 1.23 8.41 16.02
C THR A 42 0.36 7.18 15.81
N SER A 43 0.21 6.76 14.54
CA SER A 43 -0.54 5.59 14.10
C SER A 43 0.28 4.87 13.04
N LYS A 44 0.00 3.58 12.81
CA LYS A 44 0.62 2.77 11.75
C LYS A 44 -0.41 1.94 11.02
N ILE A 45 -0.10 1.57 9.78
CA ILE A 45 -0.84 0.54 9.05
C ILE A 45 -0.44 -0.80 9.65
N SER A 46 -1.41 -1.63 10.03
CA SER A 46 -1.18 -2.98 10.57
C SER A 46 -1.62 -4.08 9.62
N ARG A 47 -2.62 -3.81 8.77
CA ARG A 47 -3.12 -4.78 7.79
C ARG A 47 -3.68 -4.13 6.53
N LEU A 48 -3.45 -4.78 5.39
CA LEU A 48 -4.12 -4.52 4.12
C LEU A 48 -5.05 -5.70 3.80
N GLU A 49 -6.29 -5.42 3.43
CA GLU A 49 -7.20 -6.41 2.86
C GLU A 49 -7.25 -6.20 1.35
N ILE A 50 -6.76 -7.19 0.59
CA ILE A 50 -6.60 -7.10 -0.87
C ILE A 50 -7.41 -8.22 -1.51
N ALA A 51 -8.34 -7.84 -2.38
CA ALA A 51 -9.04 -8.76 -3.28
C ALA A 51 -8.15 -9.04 -4.50
N GLY A 52 -7.54 -10.22 -4.50
CA GLY A 52 -6.57 -10.61 -5.53
C GLY A 52 -5.91 -11.95 -5.22
N GLU A 53 -5.01 -12.33 -6.11
CA GLU A 53 -4.26 -13.57 -6.07
C GLU A 53 -2.81 -13.31 -5.62
N PRO A 54 -2.39 -13.81 -4.43
CA PRO A 54 -1.03 -13.60 -3.92
C PRO A 54 0.06 -13.99 -4.92
N LYS A 55 -0.20 -15.02 -5.73
CA LYS A 55 0.74 -15.50 -6.75
C LYS A 55 0.96 -14.47 -7.86
N THR A 56 -0.11 -13.85 -8.36
CA THR A 56 -0.05 -12.83 -9.41
C THR A 56 0.78 -11.63 -8.96
N VAL A 57 0.56 -11.15 -7.74
CA VAL A 57 1.33 -10.04 -7.18
C VAL A 57 2.79 -10.41 -6.99
N ARG A 58 3.10 -11.60 -6.44
CA ARG A 58 4.49 -12.05 -6.32
C ARG A 58 5.22 -12.17 -7.66
N GLU A 59 4.56 -12.72 -8.68
CA GLU A 59 5.13 -12.82 -10.02
C GLU A 59 5.41 -11.45 -10.63
N TYR A 60 4.52 -10.48 -10.39
CA TYR A 60 4.72 -9.08 -10.80
C TYR A 60 5.89 -8.41 -10.08
N LEU A 61 6.00 -8.62 -8.76
CA LEU A 61 7.08 -8.05 -7.94
C LEU A 61 8.45 -8.69 -8.23
N GLY A 62 8.46 -9.96 -8.63
CA GLY A 62 9.68 -10.77 -8.76
C GLY A 62 10.34 -11.15 -7.42
N VAL A 63 9.72 -10.79 -6.30
CA VAL A 63 10.14 -11.06 -4.92
C VAL A 63 8.90 -11.32 -4.04
N GLU A 64 9.10 -11.75 -2.79
CA GLU A 64 7.99 -11.83 -1.85
C GLU A 64 7.53 -10.41 -1.46
N TYR A 65 6.23 -10.17 -1.42
CA TYR A 65 5.69 -8.85 -1.02
C TYR A 65 6.10 -8.45 0.40
N LYS A 66 6.40 -9.42 1.27
CA LYS A 66 6.95 -9.20 2.61
C LYS A 66 8.33 -8.55 2.57
N ASP A 67 9.13 -8.83 1.54
CA ASP A 67 10.43 -8.20 1.37
C ASP A 67 10.29 -6.70 1.08
N ALA A 68 9.16 -6.29 0.47
CA ALA A 68 8.85 -4.89 0.16
C ALA A 68 8.15 -4.15 1.32
N LEU A 69 7.29 -4.83 2.08
CA LEU A 69 6.46 -4.21 3.14
C LEU A 69 7.05 -4.37 4.55
N GLY A 70 7.98 -5.30 4.74
CA GLY A 70 8.43 -5.74 6.06
C GLY A 70 7.41 -6.64 6.78
N ASP A 71 7.73 -7.00 8.02
CA ASP A 71 6.91 -7.92 8.83
C ASP A 71 5.80 -7.21 9.63
N ASP A 72 5.81 -5.87 9.66
CA ASP A 72 4.89 -5.08 10.48
C ASP A 72 3.49 -4.89 9.84
N VAL A 73 3.34 -5.23 8.55
CA VAL A 73 2.10 -5.08 7.80
C VAL A 73 1.62 -6.46 7.34
N GLU A 74 0.48 -6.90 7.87
CA GLU A 74 -0.20 -8.10 7.42
C GLU A 74 -0.91 -7.85 6.07
N ILE A 75 -0.88 -8.82 5.16
CA ILE A 75 -1.77 -8.82 3.99
C ILE A 75 -2.78 -9.96 4.16
N ARG A 76 -4.06 -9.60 4.26
CA ARG A 76 -5.19 -10.52 4.15
C ARG A 76 -5.68 -10.53 2.71
N TRP A 77 -5.56 -11.69 2.07
CA TRP A 77 -6.09 -11.90 0.73
C TRP A 77 -7.56 -12.29 0.80
N LEU A 78 -8.41 -11.56 0.08
CA LEU A 78 -9.84 -11.79 0.01
C LEU A 78 -10.19 -12.56 -1.26
N THR A 79 -11.06 -13.55 -1.11
CA THR A 79 -11.67 -14.24 -2.27
C THR A 79 -12.66 -13.32 -2.98
N PRO A 80 -13.01 -13.61 -4.26
CA PRO A 80 -14.01 -12.82 -4.99
C PRO A 80 -15.38 -12.73 -4.29
N ILE A 81 -15.74 -13.72 -3.48
CA ILE A 81 -16.99 -13.72 -2.71
C ILE A 81 -16.89 -12.78 -1.50
N GLU A 82 -15.75 -12.76 -0.80
CA GLU A 82 -15.54 -11.85 0.34
C GLU A 82 -15.46 -10.38 -0.07
N ALA A 83 -15.09 -10.11 -1.33
CA ALA A 83 -14.93 -8.78 -1.88
C ALA A 83 -16.12 -8.32 -2.76
N ASP A 84 -17.25 -9.02 -2.74
CA ASP A 84 -18.42 -8.71 -3.58
C ASP A 84 -18.12 -8.55 -5.09
N GLY A 85 -17.09 -9.26 -5.56
CA GLY A 85 -16.61 -9.21 -6.95
C GLY A 85 -15.62 -8.08 -7.26
N ASP A 86 -15.27 -7.22 -6.29
CA ASP A 86 -14.25 -6.18 -6.45
C ASP A 86 -12.82 -6.75 -6.46
N THR A 87 -11.87 -5.92 -6.90
CA THR A 87 -10.44 -6.24 -6.99
C THR A 87 -9.58 -5.09 -6.50
N GLY A 88 -8.38 -5.41 -6.00
CA GLY A 88 -7.44 -4.44 -5.43
C GLY A 88 -7.58 -4.27 -3.93
N ILE A 89 -7.22 -3.10 -3.41
CA ILE A 89 -7.34 -2.80 -1.98
C ILE A 89 -8.81 -2.62 -1.63
N ILE A 90 -9.30 -3.43 -0.70
CA ILE A 90 -10.66 -3.36 -0.17
C ILE A 90 -10.70 -2.57 1.13
N ALA A 91 -9.74 -2.83 2.03
CA ALA A 91 -9.68 -2.14 3.31
C ALA A 91 -8.26 -2.00 3.84
N VAL A 92 -8.05 -0.98 4.69
CA VAL A 92 -6.79 -0.74 5.41
C VAL A 92 -7.07 -0.66 6.90
N GLN A 93 -6.34 -1.46 7.67
CA GLN A 93 -6.39 -1.42 9.13
C GLN A 93 -5.27 -0.55 9.68
N PHE A 94 -5.65 0.36 10.57
CA PHE A 94 -4.74 1.26 11.27
C PHE A 94 -4.75 0.95 12.77
N GLU A 95 -3.56 0.85 13.36
CA GLU A 95 -3.37 0.94 14.80
C GLU A 95 -3.19 2.41 15.19
N THR A 96 -4.05 2.89 16.08
CA THR A 96 -4.02 4.26 16.61
C THR A 96 -3.93 4.24 18.13
N PRO A 97 -3.60 5.37 18.79
CA PRO A 97 -3.58 5.45 20.25
C PRO A 97 -4.93 5.14 20.91
N ASN A 98 -6.04 5.24 20.17
CA ASN A 98 -7.40 5.01 20.65
C ASN A 98 -7.94 3.61 20.29
N GLY A 99 -7.08 2.75 19.74
CA GLY A 99 -7.44 1.42 19.29
C GLY A 99 -7.31 1.25 17.78
N THR A 100 -7.78 0.10 17.31
CA THR A 100 -7.65 -0.32 15.91
C THR A 100 -8.88 0.05 15.10
N ILE A 101 -8.67 0.61 13.91
CA ILE A 101 -9.74 1.06 13.01
C ILE A 101 -9.53 0.41 11.64
N LEU A 102 -10.59 -0.09 11.04
CA LEU A 102 -10.62 -0.54 9.65
C LEU A 102 -11.30 0.54 8.80
N VAL A 103 -10.71 0.87 7.65
CA VAL A 103 -11.23 1.84 6.68
C VAL A 103 -11.39 1.13 5.34
N ASP A 104 -12.62 1.11 4.79
CA ASP A 104 -13.00 0.54 3.49
C ASP A 104 -13.66 1.59 2.57
#